data_AF-A0A6I9S112-F1
#
_entry.id   AF-A0A6I9S112-F1
#
_cell.length_a   1.000
_cell.length_b   1.000
_cell.length_c   1.000
_cell.angle_alpha   90.00
_cell.angle_beta   90.00
_cell.angle_gamma   90.00
#
_symmetry.space_group_name_H-M   'P 1'
#
loop_
_entity.id
_entity.type
_entity.pdbx_description
1 polymer ?
#
loop_
_entity_poly.entity_id
_entity_poly.type
_entity_poly.pdbx_seq_one_letter_code
_entity_poly.pdbx_strand_id
1 'polypeptide(L)' 'MSSLGTSRGLLEIGKFAVYVTIPIVLTYAVATDSKTLHKIMGFRHYVVYPPEGPRPPSPEELREMAREMARKKNNN' A
#
# COMPACT_ATOMS: atom_id res chain seq x y z
N MET A 1 18.51 18.50 50.24
CA MET A 1 17.53 18.01 49.24
C MET A 1 17.74 16.52 49.09
N SER A 2 16.68 15.69 49.17
CA SER A 2 16.80 14.23 49.20
C SER A 2 17.12 13.65 47.81
N SER A 3 17.95 12.60 47.75
CA SER A 3 18.42 11.97 46.50
C SER A 3 17.31 11.37 45.63
N LEU A 4 16.11 11.17 46.20
CA LEU A 4 14.88 10.76 45.51
C LEU A 4 14.43 11.75 44.42
N GLY A 5 14.73 13.04 44.56
CA GLY A 5 14.38 14.05 43.55
C GLY A 5 15.27 13.98 42.30
N THR A 6 16.56 13.71 42.48
CA THR A 6 17.54 13.62 41.38
C THR A 6 17.38 12.33 40.58
N SER A 7 17.09 11.20 41.25
CA SER A 7 16.84 9.93 40.57
C SER A 7 15.55 9.93 39.74
N ARG A 8 14.51 10.62 40.21
CA ARG A 8 13.26 10.82 39.44
C ARG A 8 13.50 11.60 38.15
N GLY A 9 14.28 12.69 38.21
CA GLY A 9 14.64 13.47 37.02
C GLY A 9 15.47 12.67 36.00
N LEU A 10 16.42 11.85 36.47
CA LEU A 10 17.23 11.01 35.59
C LEU A 10 16.40 9.92 34.88
N LEU A 11 15.44 9.32 35.60
CA LEU A 11 14.51 8.34 35.03
C LEU A 11 13.56 8.97 34.00
N GLU A 12 13.14 10.21 34.22
CA GLU A 12 12.31 10.95 33.26
C GLU A 12 13.07 11.28 31.97
N ILE A 13 14.35 11.68 32.08
CA ILE A 13 15.23 11.89 30.91
C ILE A 13 15.46 10.56 30.18
N GLY A 14 15.73 9.47 30.91
CA GLY A 14 15.90 8.14 30.32
C GLY A 14 14.65 7.68 29.57
N LYS A 15 13.46 7.87 30.18
CA LYS A 15 12.18 7.55 29.53
C LYS A 15 11.98 8.37 28.25
N PHE A 16 12.23 9.68 28.31
CA PHE A 16 12.12 10.55 27.14
C PHE A 16 13.08 10.13 26.03
N ALA A 17 14.35 9.88 26.38
CA ALA A 17 15.36 9.41 25.43
C ALA A 17 14.92 8.11 24.76
N VAL A 18 14.45 7.11 25.52
CA VAL A 18 13.93 5.85 24.97
C VAL A 18 12.72 6.09 24.06
N TYR A 19 11.78 6.93 24.49
CA TYR A 19 10.55 7.21 23.75
C TYR A 19 10.81 7.87 22.40
N VAL A 20 11.86 8.69 22.30
CA VAL A 20 12.24 9.38 21.05
C VAL A 20 13.18 8.52 20.21
N THR A 21 14.16 7.86 20.82
CA THR A 21 15.18 7.09 20.10
C THR A 21 14.62 5.84 19.45
N ILE A 22 13.72 5.09 20.11
CA ILE A 22 13.16 3.85 19.55
C ILE A 22 12.44 4.12 18.21
N PRO A 23 11.47 5.05 18.10
CA PRO A 23 10.80 5.34 16.83
C PRO A 23 11.75 5.85 15.74
N ILE A 24 12.73 6.68 16.09
CA ILE A 24 13.72 7.22 15.14
C ILE A 24 14.56 6.09 14.55
N VAL A 25 15.14 5.24 15.41
CA VAL A 25 16.00 4.13 14.97
C VAL A 25 15.18 3.12 14.17
N LEU A 26 13.95 2.80 14.60
CA LEU A 26 13.07 1.90 13.86
C LEU A 26 12.74 2.46 12.47
N THR A 27 12.40 3.75 12.39
CA THR A 27 12.12 4.41 11.12
C THR A 27 13.35 4.39 10.23
N TYR A 28 14.53 4.72 10.76
CA TYR A 28 15.77 4.67 10.00
C TYR A 28 16.07 3.27 9.47
N ALA A 29 15.97 2.24 10.31
CA ALA A 29 16.25 0.86 9.92
C ALA A 29 15.28 0.33 8.85
N VAL A 30 14.02 0.76 8.87
CA VAL A 30 12.99 0.27 7.94
C VAL A 30 12.88 1.13 6.68
N ALA A 31 13.00 2.45 6.79
CA ALA A 31 12.69 3.39 5.72
C ALA A 31 13.89 3.79 4.85
N THR A 32 15.12 3.50 5.27
CA THR A 32 16.31 3.81 4.46
C THR A 32 16.59 2.77 3.38
N ASP A 33 16.14 1.53 3.55
CA ASP A 33 16.25 0.47 2.55
C ASP A 33 14.89 0.23 1.86
N SER A 34 14.82 0.61 0.59
CA SER A 34 13.62 0.43 -0.23
C SER A 34 13.22 -1.04 -0.37
N LYS A 35 14.16 -1.99 -0.33
CA LYS A 35 13.85 -3.43 -0.44
C LYS A 35 13.10 -3.93 0.79
N THR A 36 13.58 -3.57 1.97
CA THR A 36 12.95 -3.92 3.25
C THR A 36 11.57 -3.26 3.37
N LEU A 37 11.46 -2.00 2.95
CA LEU A 37 10.19 -1.27 2.95
C LEU A 37 9.15 -1.91 2.00
N HIS A 38 9.54 -2.26 0.77
CA HIS A 38 8.68 -2.99 -0.17
C HIS A 38 8.22 -4.35 0.39
N LYS A 39 9.12 -5.08 1.07
CA LYS A 39 8.79 -6.36 1.70
C LYS A 39 7.75 -6.19 2.80
N ILE A 40 7.85 -5.12 3.61
CA ILE A 40 6.87 -4.81 4.67
C ILE A 40 5.52 -4.39 4.07
N MET A 41 5.54 -3.55 3.04
CA MET A 41 4.32 -3.15 2.32
C MET A 41 3.61 -4.35 1.69
N GLY A 42 4.33 -5.41 1.31
CA GLY A 42 3.74 -6.64 0.77
C GLY A 42 2.91 -7.46 1.77
N PHE A 43 3.07 -7.28 3.09
CA PHE A 43 2.25 -7.99 4.10
C PHE A 43 0.82 -7.45 4.23
N ARG A 44 0.56 -6.25 3.69
CA ARG A 44 -0.75 -5.62 3.69
C ARG A 44 -1.08 -5.26 2.25
N HIS A 45 -2.10 -5.89 1.68
CA HIS A 45 -2.59 -5.47 0.36
C HIS A 45 -3.24 -4.08 0.49
N TYR A 46 -2.46 -3.02 0.29
CA TYR A 46 -2.93 -1.63 0.35
C TYR A 46 -3.68 -1.20 -0.93
N VAL A 47 -3.51 -1.94 -2.02
CA VAL A 47 -4.20 -1.70 -3.30
C VAL A 47 -4.74 -3.03 -3.80
N VAL A 48 -6.07 -3.17 -3.74
CA VAL A 48 -6.78 -4.27 -4.41
C VAL A 48 -7.24 -3.71 -5.75
N TYR A 49 -6.55 -4.09 -6.83
CA TYR A 49 -7.08 -3.82 -8.16
C TYR A 49 -8.36 -4.64 -8.34
N PRO A 50 -9.46 -4.04 -8.81
CA PRO A 50 -10.63 -4.80 -9.19
C PRO A 50 -10.24 -5.81 -10.28
N PRO A 51 -10.93 -6.96 -10.36
CA PRO A 51 -10.70 -7.93 -11.42
C PRO A 51 -10.69 -7.24 -12.78
N GLU A 52 -9.71 -7.57 -13.63
CA GLU A 52 -9.68 -7.03 -14.99
C GLU A 52 -11.04 -7.31 -15.65
N GLY A 53 -11.65 -6.26 -16.20
CA GLY A 53 -12.88 -6.40 -16.95
C GLY A 53 -12.68 -7.32 -18.16
N PRO A 54 -13.77 -7.85 -18.74
CA PRO A 54 -13.66 -8.62 -19.97
C PRO A 54 -12.92 -7.78 -21.02
N ARG A 55 -11.91 -8.40 -21.66
CA ARG A 55 -11.18 -7.74 -22.74
C ARG A 55 -12.19 -7.31 -23.81
N PRO A 56 -12.04 -6.09 -24.37
CA PRO A 56 -12.92 -5.66 -25.44
C PRO A 56 -12.81 -6.64 -26.62
N PRO A 57 -13.93 -6.87 -27.34
CA PRO A 57 -13.92 -7.71 -28.52
C PRO A 57 -12.93 -7.17 -29.56
N SER A 58 -12.35 -8.08 -30.34
CA SER A 58 -11.38 -7.71 -31.37
C SER A 58 -12.04 -6.90 -32.51
N PRO A 59 -11.26 -6.12 -33.29
CA PRO A 59 -11.80 -5.40 -34.44
C PRO A 59 -12.49 -6.29 -35.47
N GLU A 60 -12.05 -7.55 -35.61
CA GLU A 60 -12.66 -8.52 -36.51
C GLU A 60 -14.02 -9.00 -35.98
N GLU A 61 -14.09 -9.33 -34.69
CA GLU A 61 -15.34 -9.67 -33.99
C GLU A 61 -16.37 -8.52 -34.05
N LEU A 62 -15.91 -7.27 -33.90
CA LEU A 62 -16.75 -6.08 -34.07
C LEU A 62 -17.33 -5.96 -35.48
N ARG A 63 -16.54 -6.27 -36.51
CA ARG A 63 -17.00 -6.24 -37.91
C ARG A 63 -17.98 -7.37 -38.21
N GLU A 64 -17.80 -8.53 -37.62
CA GLU A 64 -18.75 -9.64 -37.73
C GLU A 64 -20.07 -9.32 -37.03
N MET A 65 -20.03 -8.84 -35.78
CA MET A 65 -21.21 -8.36 -35.06
C MET A 65 -21.97 -7.29 -35.85
N ALA A 66 -21.27 -6.34 -36.49
CA ALA A 66 -21.89 -5.33 -37.34
C ALA A 66 -22.62 -5.94 -38.56
N ARG A 67 -22.03 -6.96 -39.18
CA ARG A 67 -22.65 -7.68 -40.31
C ARG A 67 -23.87 -8.48 -39.87
N GLU A 68 -23.82 -9.14 -38.71
CA GLU A 68 -24.96 -9.86 -38.16
C GLU A 68 -26.13 -8.93 -37.83
N MET A 69 -25.86 -7.77 -37.22
CA MET A 69 -26.88 -6.76 -36.96
C MET A 69 -27.54 -6.26 -38.25
N ALA A 70 -26.76 -6.04 -39.31
CA ALA A 70 -27.29 -5.63 -40.62
C ALA A 70 -28.17 -6.73 -41.26
N ARG A 71 -27.75 -8.00 -41.17
CA ARG A 71 -28.55 -9.14 -41.66
C ARG A 71 -29.86 -9.27 -40.87
N LYS A 72 -29.81 -9.15 -39.55
CA LYS A 72 -31.01 -9.22 -38.69
C LYS A 72 -31.99 -8.10 -39.01
N LYS A 73 -31.50 -6.88 -39.28
CA LYS A 73 -32.34 -5.75 -39.70
C LYS A 73 -33.04 -5.97 -41.04
N ASN A 74 -32.39 -6.64 -42.00
CA ASN A 74 -33.00 -6.91 -43.31
C ASN A 74 -34.01 -8.05 -43.31
N ASN A 75 -33.95 -8.93 -42.29
CA ASN A 75 -34.84 -10.07 -42.13
C ASN A 75 -36.05 -9.77 -41.23
N ASN A 76 -36.18 -8.54 -40.73
CA ASN A 76 -37.22 -8.05 -39.82
C ASN A 76 -38.03 -6.95 -40.50
#